data_AF-A0A193FT13-F1
#
_entry.id   AF-A0A193FT13-F1
#
_cell.length_a   1.000
_cell.length_b   1.000
_cell.length_c   1.000
_cell.angle_alpha   90.00
_cell.angle_beta   90.00
_cell.angle_gamma   90.00
#
_symmetry.space_group_name_H-M   'P 1'
#
loop_
_entity.id
_entity.type
_entity.pdbx_description
1 polymer ?
#
loop_
_entity_poly.entity_id
_entity_poly.type
_entity_poly.pdbx_seq_one_letter_code
_entity_poly.pdbx_strand_id
1 'polypeptide(L)' 'MPDDEALALSYALAKQLSSAYAVETNYGRLDLDDELCAAVDAAIRPILKRRLNALAAGMLQRPGA' A
#
# COMPACT_ATOMS: atom_id res chain seq x y z
N MET A 1 13.07 -7.51 9.53
CA MET A 1 12.95 -6.82 10.83
C MET A 1 11.64 -6.03 10.84
N PRO A 2 10.97 -5.80 11.98
CA PRO A 2 9.73 -5.00 12.05
C PRO A 2 9.92 -3.57 11.49
N ASP A 3 11.13 -3.04 11.55
CA ASP A 3 11.48 -1.72 11.01
C ASP A 3 11.40 -1.66 9.47
N ASP A 4 11.65 -2.77 8.77
CA ASP A 4 11.66 -2.81 7.29
C ASP A 4 10.24 -2.65 6.70
N GLU A 5 9.24 -3.23 7.36
CA GLU A 5 7.84 -3.19 6.90
C GLU A 5 7.21 -1.82 7.13
N ALA A 6 7.52 -1.19 8.27
CA ALA A 6 7.12 0.18 8.55
C ALA A 6 7.76 1.17 7.55
N LEU A 7 9.04 0.97 7.22
CA LEU A 7 9.74 1.76 6.20
C LEU A 7 9.11 1.57 4.82
N ALA A 8 8.82 0.34 4.42
CA ALA A 8 8.19 0.03 3.13
C ALA A 8 6.81 0.67 3.00
N LEU A 9 5.98 0.62 4.05
CA LEU A 9 4.65 1.23 4.06
C LEU A 9 4.70 2.76 4.03
N SER A 10 5.61 3.36 4.79
CA SER A 10 5.85 4.80 4.77
C SER A 10 6.31 5.26 3.38
N TYR A 11 7.24 4.54 2.77
CA TYR A 11 7.75 4.84 1.44
C TYR A 11 6.67 4.67 0.36
N ALA A 12 5.88 3.61 0.43
CA ALA A 12 4.76 3.37 -0.48
C ALA A 12 3.75 4.53 -0.44
N LEU A 13 3.38 4.98 0.77
CA LEU A 13 2.48 6.11 0.99
C LEU A 13 3.04 7.45 0.52
N ALA A 14 4.34 7.68 0.70
CA ALA A 14 4.99 8.97 0.43
C ALA A 14 5.41 9.15 -1.03
N LYS A 15 5.74 8.07 -1.74
CA LYS A 15 6.46 8.17 -3.02
C LYS A 15 5.88 7.34 -4.17
N GLN A 16 5.18 6.25 -3.89
CA GLN A 16 4.87 5.25 -4.93
C GLN A 16 3.37 5.13 -5.22
N LEU A 17 2.50 5.45 -4.26
CA LEU A 17 1.05 5.28 -4.45
C LEU A 17 0.50 6.22 -5.54
N SER A 18 0.98 7.47 -5.57
CA SER A 18 0.64 8.45 -6.61
C SER A 18 1.25 8.15 -7.99
N SER A 19 2.16 7.18 -8.08
CA SER A 19 2.74 6.72 -9.35
C SER A 19 2.21 5.35 -9.77
N ALA A 20 1.17 4.82 -9.10
CA ALA A 20 0.52 3.60 -9.55
C ALA A 20 -0.18 3.85 -10.88
N TYR A 21 0.16 3.06 -11.90
CA TYR A 21 -0.37 3.18 -13.27
C TYR A 21 -1.01 1.89 -13.78
N ALA A 22 -0.92 0.79 -13.02
CA ALA A 22 -1.48 -0.50 -13.39
C ALA A 22 -1.79 -1.34 -12.14
N VAL A 23 -2.77 -2.24 -12.27
CA VAL A 23 -3.03 -3.32 -11.33
C VAL A 23 -2.68 -4.64 -12.01
N GLU A 24 -1.74 -5.37 -11.43
CA GLU A 24 -1.43 -6.73 -11.83
C GLU A 24 -2.45 -7.69 -11.22
N THR A 25 -3.05 -8.51 -12.07
CA THR A 25 -3.96 -9.58 -11.65
C THR A 25 -3.45 -10.91 -12.18
N ASN A 26 -3.94 -12.03 -11.62
CA ASN A 26 -3.63 -13.36 -12.16
C ASN A 26 -4.14 -13.57 -13.60
N TYR A 27 -4.96 -12.65 -14.10
CA TYR A 27 -5.51 -12.67 -15.46
C TYR A 27 -4.79 -11.69 -16.40
N GLY A 28 -3.75 -11.03 -15.91
CA GLY A 28 -2.97 -10.05 -16.64
C GLY A 28 -3.00 -8.66 -16.01
N ARG A 29 -2.41 -7.72 -16.72
CA ARG A 29 -2.24 -6.35 -16.30
C ARG A 29 -3.40 -5.49 -16.77
N LEU A 30 -3.98 -4.73 -15.84
CA LEU A 30 -4.94 -3.68 -16.14
C LEU A 30 -4.25 -2.33 -15.96
N ASP A 31 -4.04 -1.59 -17.04
CA ASP A 31 -3.57 -0.22 -16.95
C ASP A 31 -4.66 0.68 -16.35
N LEU A 32 -4.25 1.59 -15.48
CA LEU A 32 -5.13 2.54 -14.80
C LEU A 32 -5.12 3.85 -15.59
N ASP A 33 -6.30 4.31 -15.97
CA ASP A 33 -6.50 5.69 -16.40
C ASP A 33 -6.53 6.64 -15.19
N ASP A 34 -6.64 7.94 -15.43
CA ASP A 34 -6.60 8.95 -14.38
C ASP A 34 -7.73 8.79 -13.34
N GLU A 35 -8.92 8.36 -13.78
CA GLU A 35 -10.07 8.13 -12.90
C GLU A 35 -9.82 6.92 -11.99
N LEU A 36 -9.35 5.81 -12.56
CA LEU A 36 -9.01 4.60 -11.82
C LEU A 36 -7.81 4.82 -10.89
N CYS A 37 -6.79 5.58 -11.31
CA CYS A 37 -5.67 5.97 -10.47
C CYS A 37 -6.16 6.70 -9.21
N ALA A 38 -7.05 7.69 -9.38
CA ALA A 38 -7.61 8.43 -8.26
C ALA A 38 -8.45 7.54 -7.33
N ALA A 39 -9.26 6.63 -7.90
CA ALA A 39 -10.07 5.69 -7.13
C ALA A 39 -9.19 4.71 -6.33
N VAL A 40 -8.14 4.17 -6.94
CA VAL A 40 -7.18 3.27 -6.29
C VAL A 40 -6.44 3.99 -5.16
N ASP A 41 -5.96 5.21 -5.38
CA ASP A 41 -5.30 6.00 -4.32
C ASP A 41 -6.24 6.24 -3.14
N ALA A 42 -7.47 6.69 -3.40
CA ALA A 42 -8.47 6.97 -2.38
C ALA A 42 -8.83 5.72 -1.56
N ALA A 43 -8.90 4.54 -2.20
CA ALA A 43 -9.21 3.28 -1.54
C ALA A 43 -8.03 2.72 -0.72
N ILE A 44 -6.82 2.75 -1.28
CA ILE A 44 -5.64 2.09 -0.69
C ILE A 44 -4.97 2.94 0.39
N ARG A 45 -4.88 4.26 0.20
CA ARG A 45 -4.25 5.20 1.14
C ARG A 45 -4.72 5.04 2.60
N PRO A 46 -6.03 4.97 2.92
CA PRO A 46 -6.47 4.79 4.31
C PRO A 46 -6.15 3.40 4.87
N ILE A 47 -6.02 2.37 4.04
CA ILE A 47 -5.63 1.02 4.48
C ILE A 47 -4.15 1.00 4.87
N LEU A 48 -3.28 1.55 4.02
CA LEU A 48 -1.84 1.61 4.29
C LEU A 48 -1.53 2.46 5.53
N LYS A 49 -2.20 3.61 5.71
CA LYS A 49 -2.07 4.43 6.92
C LYS A 49 -2.46 3.66 8.19
N ARG A 50 -3.57 2.90 8.15
CA ARG A 50 -4.00 2.07 9.28
C ARG A 50 -2.97 0.99 9.62
N ARG A 51 -2.41 0.32 8.61
CA ARG A 51 -1.35 -0.68 8.80
C ARG A 51 -0.08 -0.07 9.38
N LEU A 52 0.35 1.08 8.86
CA LEU A 52 1.51 1.80 9.39
C LEU A 52 1.32 2.18 10.86
N ASN A 53 0.16 2.73 11.22
CA ASN A 53 -0.14 3.10 12.61
C ASN A 53 -0.18 1.87 13.53
N ALA A 54 -0.72 0.75 13.07
CA ALA A 54 -0.75 -0.48 13.84
C ALA A 54 0.64 -1.10 14.03
N LEU A 55 1.54 -0.99 13.04
CA LEU A 55 2.95 -1.38 13.20
C LEU A 55 3.68 -0.45 14.17
N ALA A 56 3.49 0.87 14.05
CA ALA A 56 4.09 1.86 14.95
C ALA A 56 3.62 1.67 16.40
N ALA A 57 2.38 1.22 16.61
CA ALA A 57 1.83 0.92 17.92
C ALA A 57 2.16 -0.50 18.43
N GLY A 58 2.92 -1.30 17.67
CA GLY A 58 3.29 -2.68 18.04
C GLY A 58 2.14 -3.70 17.97
N MET A 59 1.02 -3.36 17.32
CA MET A 59 -0.21 -4.16 17.29
C MET A 59 -0.29 -5.13 16.10
N LEU A 60 0.55 -4.94 15.06
CA LEU A 60 0.71 -5.89 13.97
C LEU A 60 1.96 -6.74 14.21
N GLN A 61 1.80 -7.88 14.86
CA GLN A 61 2.76 -8.99 14.71
C GLN A 61 2.22 -9.95 13.66
N ARG A 62 3.08 -10.32 12.71
CA ARG A 62 2.79 -11.23 11.59
C ARG A 62 2.13 -12.54 12.10
N PRO A 63 1.06 -13.07 11.47
CA PRO A 63 0.86 -14.50 11.47
C PRO A 63 2.01 -15.16 10.69
N GLY A 64 2.46 -16.32 11.19
CA GLY A 64 3.73 -17.01 10.90
C GLY A 64 4.22 -17.01 9.44
N ALA A 65 5.54 -16.87 9.33
CA ALA A 65 6.32 -17.35 8.18
C ALA A 65 6.47 -18.87 8.23
#